data_AF-A0A432QKH9-F1
#
_entry.id   AF-A0A432QKH9-F1
#
_cell.length_a   1.000
_cell.length_b   1.000
_cell.length_c   1.000
_cell.angle_alpha   90.00
_cell.angle_beta   90.00
_cell.angle_gamma   90.00
#
_symmetry.space_group_name_H-M   'P 1'
#
loop_
_entity.id
_entity.type
_entity.pdbx_description
1 polymer ?
#
loop_
_entity_poly.entity_id
_entity_poly.type
_entity_poly.pdbx_seq_one_letter_code
_entity_poly.pdbx_strand_id
1 'polypeptide(L)'
;MNTIPGKRKTLVAALICLVAVAFLAGCSGFHPVGPKRAKSSNFLRKVERNCGRYRVGGHTVTSLFSMNTSEPLFVSWTSALGSGDISKEKYAKSINGFYQNSNNEAAIRCIVRQKGSGRK
;
A
#
# COMPACT_ATOMS: atom_id res chain seq x y z
N MET A 1 55.68 -58.07 25.11
CA MET A 1 55.69 -58.02 26.59
C MET A 1 55.30 -56.60 27.02
N ASN A 2 54.31 -56.50 27.92
CA ASN A 2 53.91 -55.37 28.80
C ASN A 2 53.05 -54.18 28.27
N THR A 3 51.73 -54.42 28.27
CA THR A 3 50.57 -53.78 29.00
C THR A 3 50.55 -52.31 29.52
N ILE A 4 49.57 -51.52 29.00
CA ILE A 4 48.52 -50.54 29.53
C ILE A 4 48.47 -50.23 31.07
N PRO A 5 47.91 -49.10 31.67
CA PRO A 5 46.71 -48.31 31.25
C PRO A 5 46.42 -46.83 31.74
N GLY A 6 45.39 -46.20 31.15
CA GLY A 6 44.46 -45.21 31.79
C GLY A 6 44.61 -43.74 31.36
N LYS A 7 43.57 -42.89 31.20
CA LYS A 7 42.17 -42.90 31.65
C LYS A 7 41.26 -42.11 30.69
N ARG A 8 39.99 -42.52 30.68
CA ARG A 8 38.83 -41.93 29.99
C ARG A 8 38.45 -40.54 30.56
N LYS A 9 37.64 -39.82 29.76
CA LYS A 9 36.59 -38.84 30.10
C LYS A 9 36.92 -37.36 29.83
N THR A 10 36.30 -36.88 28.75
CA THR A 10 35.40 -35.72 28.72
C THR A 10 35.84 -34.48 29.50
N LEU A 11 36.26 -33.45 28.79
CA LEU A 11 36.02 -32.07 29.21
C LEU A 11 35.73 -31.21 27.98
N VAL A 12 34.44 -30.92 27.86
CA VAL A 12 33.83 -29.91 27.02
C VAL A 12 34.51 -28.58 27.29
N ALA A 13 35.36 -28.12 26.37
CA ALA A 13 35.92 -26.77 26.41
C ALA A 13 35.23 -25.94 25.34
N ALA A 14 34.30 -25.12 25.83
CA ALA A 14 33.48 -24.17 25.10
C ALA A 14 34.27 -23.36 24.07
N LEU A 15 33.91 -23.53 22.80
CA LEU A 15 34.35 -22.67 21.71
C LEU A 15 33.35 -21.52 21.59
N ILE A 16 33.61 -20.47 22.37
CA ILE A 16 32.96 -19.17 22.29
C ILE A 16 33.54 -18.46 21.05
N CYS A 17 32.75 -18.33 19.98
CA CYS A 17 32.72 -17.16 19.08
C CYS A 17 31.89 -17.47 17.83
N LEU A 18 30.64 -17.00 17.77
CA LEU A 18 30.24 -16.02 16.75
C LEU A 18 28.85 -15.49 17.10
N VAL A 19 28.81 -14.30 17.68
CA VAL A 19 27.62 -13.46 17.75
C VAL A 19 27.42 -12.88 16.35
N ALA A 20 26.36 -13.29 15.65
CA ALA A 20 25.87 -12.56 14.48
C ALA A 20 24.38 -12.86 14.22
N VAL A 21 23.56 -11.90 14.63
CA VAL A 21 22.29 -11.49 13.99
C VAL A 21 21.13 -12.48 14.04
N ALA A 22 20.50 -12.57 15.22
CA ALA A 22 19.09 -12.92 15.35
C ALA A 22 18.25 -11.65 15.61
N PHE A 23 18.33 -10.66 14.72
CA PHE A 23 17.39 -9.55 14.64
C PHE A 23 16.71 -9.62 13.29
N LEU A 24 15.59 -10.34 13.18
CA LEU A 24 14.62 -10.20 12.07
C LEU A 24 13.28 -10.94 12.33
N ALA A 25 13.02 -11.45 13.54
CA ALA A 25 11.67 -11.81 13.95
C ALA A 25 10.89 -10.54 14.33
N GLY A 26 10.58 -9.72 13.34
CA GLY A 26 9.95 -8.42 13.56
C GLY A 26 9.76 -7.53 12.33
N CYS A 27 9.80 -8.05 11.10
CA CYS A 27 9.18 -7.34 9.97
C CYS A 27 7.69 -7.67 9.98
N SER A 28 6.97 -6.88 10.76
CA SER A 28 5.52 -6.70 10.72
C SER A 28 4.98 -6.73 9.28
N GLY A 29 4.14 -7.73 8.98
CA GLY A 29 3.03 -7.56 8.05
C GLY A 29 3.35 -7.45 6.56
N PHE A 30 4.23 -8.29 6.01
CA PHE A 30 4.15 -8.57 4.57
C PHE A 30 2.91 -9.43 4.29
N HIS A 31 1.73 -8.80 4.33
CA HIS A 31 0.58 -9.34 3.62
C HIS A 31 0.94 -9.29 2.14
N PRO A 32 0.95 -10.42 1.41
CA PRO A 32 1.03 -10.37 -0.04
C PRO A 32 -0.08 -9.43 -0.50
N VAL A 33 0.31 -8.35 -1.17
CA VAL A 33 -0.61 -7.35 -1.73
C VAL A 33 -1.55 -8.09 -2.68
N GLY A 34 -2.73 -8.46 -2.19
CA GLY A 34 -3.68 -9.22 -2.97
C GLY A 34 -4.03 -8.49 -4.27
N PRO A 35 -4.49 -9.21 -5.31
CA PRO A 35 -4.68 -8.64 -6.65
C PRO A 35 -5.62 -7.41 -6.65
N LYS A 36 -6.57 -7.32 -5.71
CA LYS A 36 -7.43 -6.15 -5.54
C LYS A 36 -6.67 -4.90 -5.08
N ARG A 37 -5.77 -5.01 -4.09
CA ARG A 37 -4.96 -3.89 -3.60
C ARG A 37 -3.97 -3.42 -4.66
N ALA A 38 -3.36 -4.34 -5.41
CA ALA A 38 -2.47 -4.01 -6.52
C ALA A 38 -3.20 -3.30 -7.69
N LYS A 39 -4.45 -3.68 -7.97
CA LYS A 39 -5.30 -2.97 -8.95
C LYS A 39 -5.61 -1.55 -8.50
N SER A 40 -5.97 -1.36 -7.23
CA SER A 40 -6.21 -0.02 -6.68
C SER A 40 -4.95 0.83 -6.72
N SER A 41 -3.78 0.35 -6.29
CA SER A 41 -2.54 1.16 -6.29
C SER A 41 -2.13 1.62 -7.69
N ASN A 42 -2.23 0.73 -8.70
CA ASN A 42 -1.98 1.09 -10.09
C ASN A 42 -3.01 2.12 -10.61
N PHE A 43 -4.27 1.96 -10.23
CA PHE A 43 -5.33 2.92 -10.56
C PHE A 43 -5.09 4.29 -9.92
N LEU A 44 -4.76 4.36 -8.63
CA LEU A 44 -4.48 5.60 -7.93
C LEU A 44 -3.30 6.35 -8.57
N ARG A 45 -2.20 5.65 -8.89
CA ARG A 45 -1.06 6.26 -9.58
C ARG A 45 -1.43 6.80 -10.96
N LYS A 46 -2.34 6.12 -11.67
CA LYS A 46 -2.86 6.60 -12.97
C LYS A 46 -3.75 7.82 -12.79
N VAL A 47 -4.57 7.85 -11.74
CA VAL A 47 -5.42 8.99 -11.40
C VAL A 47 -4.57 10.20 -11.05
N GLU A 48 -3.61 10.07 -10.14
CA GLU A 48 -2.73 11.14 -9.72
C GLU A 48 -2.00 11.76 -10.93
N ARG A 49 -1.43 10.91 -11.80
CA ARG A 49 -0.71 11.34 -13.00
C ARG A 49 -1.58 12.09 -14.01
N ASN A 50 -2.79 11.58 -14.30
CA ASN A 50 -3.61 12.09 -15.40
C ASN A 50 -4.65 13.12 -14.97
N CYS A 51 -5.01 13.13 -13.69
CA CYS A 51 -6.07 13.96 -13.14
C CYS A 51 -5.59 14.94 -12.08
N GLY A 52 -4.28 14.94 -11.75
CA GLY A 52 -3.69 15.72 -10.66
C GLY A 52 -4.07 17.21 -10.64
N ARG A 53 -4.21 17.84 -11.81
CA ARG A 53 -4.57 19.26 -11.96
C ARG A 53 -6.02 19.61 -11.67
N TYR A 54 -6.94 18.63 -11.72
CA TYR A 54 -8.35 18.90 -11.45
C TYR A 54 -8.58 19.11 -9.96
N ARG A 55 -9.67 19.78 -9.61
CA ARG A 55 -9.99 20.15 -8.23
C ARG A 55 -11.15 19.33 -7.69
N VAL A 56 -11.06 18.98 -6.42
CA VAL A 56 -12.12 18.39 -5.60
C VAL A 56 -12.12 19.12 -4.26
N GLY A 57 -13.26 19.69 -3.87
CA GLY A 57 -13.39 20.37 -2.56
C GLY A 57 -12.44 21.55 -2.35
N GLY A 58 -11.98 22.20 -3.42
CA GLY A 58 -10.99 23.28 -3.31
C GLY A 58 -9.53 22.82 -3.25
N HIS A 59 -9.26 21.51 -3.33
CA HIS A 59 -7.90 20.97 -3.41
C HIS A 59 -7.65 20.36 -4.78
N THR A 60 -6.41 20.40 -5.27
CA THR A 60 -6.04 19.64 -6.46
C THR A 60 -6.02 18.15 -6.14
N VAL A 61 -6.30 17.30 -7.12
CA VAL A 61 -6.23 15.84 -6.94
C VAL A 61 -4.84 15.41 -6.45
N THR A 62 -3.76 16.02 -6.96
CA THR A 62 -2.39 15.75 -6.46
C THR A 62 -2.23 16.12 -4.99
N SER A 63 -2.80 17.24 -4.53
CA SER A 63 -2.79 17.59 -3.10
C SER A 63 -3.52 16.53 -2.29
N LEU A 64 -4.68 16.06 -2.74
CA LEU A 64 -5.46 15.03 -2.04
C LEU A 64 -4.74 13.66 -1.92
N PHE A 65 -3.74 13.40 -2.76
CA PHE A 65 -2.84 12.24 -2.64
C PHE A 65 -1.57 12.51 -1.84
N SER A 66 -1.24 13.78 -1.60
CA SER A 66 -0.03 14.18 -0.88
C SER A 66 -0.20 13.96 0.62
N MET A 67 0.87 13.47 1.27
CA MET A 67 0.84 13.03 2.69
C MET A 67 0.32 14.10 3.66
N ASN A 68 0.49 15.38 3.35
CA ASN A 68 0.15 16.52 4.20
C ASN A 68 -1.35 16.86 4.24
N THR A 69 -2.13 16.31 3.31
CA THR A 69 -3.59 16.46 3.24
C THR A 69 -4.22 15.11 2.93
N SER A 70 -3.72 14.03 3.53
CA SER A 70 -4.19 12.66 3.29
C SER A 70 -5.65 12.54 3.73
N GLU A 71 -6.56 13.07 2.92
CA GLU A 71 -7.99 13.02 3.05
C GLU A 71 -8.36 11.55 2.87
N PRO A 72 -8.49 10.81 3.98
CA PRO A 72 -8.48 9.34 3.92
C PRO A 72 -9.69 8.85 3.13
N LEU A 73 -10.76 9.65 3.09
CA LEU A 73 -11.98 9.38 2.35
C LEU A 73 -11.80 9.48 0.84
N PHE A 74 -11.11 10.52 0.32
CA PHE A 74 -10.86 10.64 -1.11
C PHE A 74 -10.04 9.46 -1.63
N VAL A 75 -8.93 9.13 -0.95
CA VAL A 75 -8.07 8.00 -1.32
C VAL A 75 -8.81 6.68 -1.17
N SER A 76 -9.60 6.49 -0.12
CA SER A 76 -10.39 5.28 0.12
C SER A 76 -11.44 5.06 -0.97
N TRP A 77 -12.27 6.06 -1.27
CA TRP A 77 -13.29 5.92 -2.32
C TRP A 77 -12.68 5.78 -3.71
N THR A 78 -11.57 6.47 -3.99
CA THR A 78 -10.87 6.34 -5.28
C THR A 78 -10.25 4.94 -5.40
N SER A 79 -9.73 4.39 -4.30
CA SER A 79 -9.23 3.00 -4.24
C SER A 79 -10.34 1.98 -4.47
N ALA A 80 -11.49 2.18 -3.82
CA ALA A 80 -12.68 1.34 -3.95
C ALA A 80 -13.27 1.39 -5.37
N LEU A 81 -13.22 2.56 -6.03
CA LEU A 81 -13.59 2.68 -7.43
C LEU A 81 -12.65 1.85 -8.32
N GLY A 82 -11.34 1.91 -8.05
CA GLY A 82 -10.30 1.19 -8.77
C GLY A 82 -10.35 -0.33 -8.61
N SER A 83 -10.67 -0.83 -7.41
CA SER A 83 -10.86 -2.26 -7.14
C SER A 83 -12.19 -2.79 -7.67
N GLY A 84 -13.16 -1.90 -7.91
CA GLY A 84 -14.52 -2.26 -8.33
C GLY A 84 -15.51 -2.45 -7.18
N ASP A 85 -15.13 -2.12 -5.95
CA ASP A 85 -15.99 -2.26 -4.76
C ASP A 85 -17.12 -1.21 -4.73
N ILE A 86 -16.97 -0.09 -5.46
CA ILE A 86 -18.06 0.88 -5.69
C ILE A 86 -18.23 1.22 -7.17
N SER A 87 -19.47 1.57 -7.53
CA SER A 87 -19.83 2.03 -8.88
C SER A 87 -19.35 3.47 -9.12
N LYS A 88 -19.39 3.90 -10.39
CA LYS A 88 -19.03 5.27 -10.78
C LYS A 88 -20.01 6.29 -10.18
N GLU A 89 -21.29 5.93 -10.13
CA GLU A 89 -22.38 6.73 -9.60
C GLU A 89 -22.24 6.88 -8.08
N LYS A 90 -21.94 5.77 -7.37
CA LYS A 90 -21.68 5.81 -5.94
C LYS A 90 -20.44 6.66 -5.61
N TYR A 91 -19.37 6.53 -6.39
CA TYR A 91 -18.19 7.39 -6.25
C TYR A 91 -18.52 8.87 -6.43
N ALA A 92 -19.21 9.24 -7.51
CA ALA A 92 -19.60 10.62 -7.77
C ALA A 92 -20.48 11.19 -6.66
N LYS A 93 -21.45 10.40 -6.17
CA LYS A 93 -22.32 10.78 -5.05
C LYS A 93 -21.52 11.00 -3.76
N SER A 94 -20.59 10.11 -3.42
CA SER A 94 -19.73 10.26 -2.25
C SER A 94 -18.85 11.50 -2.32
N ILE A 95 -18.21 11.75 -3.47
CA ILE A 95 -17.37 12.94 -3.67
C ILE A 95 -18.20 14.22 -3.54
N ASN A 96 -19.34 14.32 -4.23
CA ASN A 96 -20.18 15.52 -4.19
C ASN A 96 -20.86 15.74 -2.83
N GLY A 97 -21.17 14.68 -2.11
CA GLY A 97 -21.77 14.77 -0.77
C GLY A 97 -20.78 15.24 0.30
N PHE A 98 -19.50 14.87 0.16
CA PHE A 98 -18.46 15.27 1.11
C PHE A 98 -17.82 16.61 0.75
N TYR A 99 -17.41 16.78 -0.50
CA TYR A 99 -16.77 17.99 -1.03
C TYR A 99 -17.81 18.96 -1.60
N GLN A 100 -18.67 19.45 -0.72
CA GLN A 100 -19.76 20.37 -1.06
C GLN A 100 -19.22 21.72 -1.59
N ASN A 101 -20.03 22.44 -2.36
CA ASN A 101 -19.72 23.78 -2.89
C ASN A 101 -18.52 23.87 -3.86
N SER A 102 -18.14 22.77 -4.50
CA SER A 102 -17.05 22.76 -5.48
C SER A 102 -17.45 22.07 -6.79
N ASN A 103 -16.92 22.55 -7.91
CA ASN A 103 -17.12 21.93 -9.22
C ASN A 103 -16.24 20.69 -9.36
N ASN A 104 -16.68 19.59 -8.76
CA ASN A 104 -15.98 18.30 -8.77
C ASN A 104 -16.12 17.55 -10.12
N GLU A 105 -17.01 17.98 -11.01
CA GLU A 105 -17.46 17.20 -12.17
C GLU A 105 -16.32 16.89 -13.14
N ALA A 106 -15.43 17.86 -13.37
CA ALA A 106 -14.26 17.68 -14.21
C ALA A 106 -13.29 16.64 -13.62
N ALA A 107 -13.07 16.68 -12.30
CA ALA A 107 -12.23 15.72 -11.60
C ALA A 107 -12.85 14.31 -11.64
N ILE A 108 -14.11 14.17 -11.23
CA ILE A 108 -14.85 12.90 -11.22
C ILE A 108 -14.81 12.27 -12.62
N ARG A 109 -15.09 13.05 -13.67
CA ARG A 109 -15.05 12.57 -15.06
C ARG A 109 -13.67 12.06 -15.45
N CYS A 110 -12.61 12.80 -15.09
CA CYS A 110 -11.24 12.37 -15.36
C CYS A 110 -10.92 11.04 -14.67
N ILE A 111 -11.27 10.90 -13.39
CA ILE A 111 -10.98 9.74 -12.54
C ILE A 111 -11.72 8.50 -13.06
N VAL A 112 -13.03 8.64 -13.30
CA VAL A 112 -13.87 7.55 -13.83
C VAL A 112 -13.37 7.06 -15.19
N ARG A 113 -12.87 7.95 -16.05
CA ARG A 113 -12.29 7.58 -17.34
C ARG A 113 -11.06 6.68 -17.18
N GLN A 114 -10.25 6.88 -16.14
CA GLN A 114 -9.05 6.05 -15.90
C GLN A 114 -9.38 4.57 -15.66
N LYS A 115 -10.62 4.27 -15.20
CA LYS A 115 -11.09 2.89 -14.95
C LYS A 115 -11.32 2.11 -16.26
N GLY A 116 -11.63 2.80 -17.36
CA GLY A 116 -11.87 2.18 -18.67
C GLY A 116 -10.65 2.10 -19.59
N SER A 117 -9.63 2.94 -19.38
CA SER A 117 -8.47 3.05 -20.28
C SER A 117 -7.40 1.97 -20.08
N GLY A 118 -7.79 0.76 -19.66
CA GLY A 118 -6.88 -0.37 -19.36
C GLY A 118 -7.26 -1.70 -20.02
N ARG A 119 -8.24 -1.70 -20.92
CA ARG A 119 -8.50 -2.82 -21.84
C ARG A 119 -8.06 -2.41 -23.25
N LYS A 120 -6.83 -2.77 -23.60
CA LYS A 120 -6.44 -3.11 -24.96
C LYS A 120 -5.57 -4.35 -24.84
#